data_AF-A0A3C1X1Y5-F1
#
_entry.id   AF-A0A3C1X1Y5-F1
#
_cell.length_a   1.000
_cell.length_b   1.000
_cell.length_c   1.000
_cell.angle_alpha   90.00
_cell.angle_beta   90.00
_cell.angle_gamma   90.00
#
_symmetry.space_group_name_H-M   'P 1'
#
loop_
_entity.id
_entity.type
_entity.pdbx_description
1 polymer ?
#
loop_
_entity_poly.entity_id
_entity_poly.type
_entity_poly.pdbx_seq_one_letter_code
_entity_poly.pdbx_strand_id
1 'polypeptide(L)'
;MALPWMESLRVWGQEAGTTAVTGQAPTRFAVLFSGNGFHKDHWWARGAGQQMELGQVLQPLQAHREKLLYIRGLYNEEALKGNIHSSQTGNLLSGAPLEAGGGIRSGTSIDQLLAQTCGQTTKVPSLVLGCEKANPSVHKNYSMLYSSHISWSSPTTPTPLEVFPALAFDRLFRDDATKADKSVLDAVLEDAGDLRRSISRRDQQKLDEYLNSVREVEQRIARAGSRGELQGWKPTLEKPDKARPADGIPQDIAEHMRLMCE
;
A
#
# COMPACT_ATOMS: atom_id res chain seq x y z
N MET A 1 -22.38 3.24 -24.69
CA MET A 1 -20.98 2.94 -25.07
C MET A 1 -20.12 4.10 -24.60
N ALA A 2 -19.23 3.87 -23.64
CA ALA A 2 -18.25 4.87 -23.22
C ALA A 2 -17.06 4.85 -24.19
N LEU A 3 -16.50 6.03 -24.48
CA LEU A 3 -15.32 6.12 -25.34
C LEU A 3 -14.10 5.53 -24.61
N PRO A 4 -13.20 4.82 -25.31
CA PRO A 4 -11.92 4.38 -24.77
C PRO A 4 -11.10 5.56 -24.26
N TRP A 5 -10.27 5.33 -23.26
CA TRP A 5 -9.30 6.32 -22.79
C TRP A 5 -8.33 6.68 -23.93
N MET A 6 -8.34 7.96 -24.34
CA MET A 6 -7.47 8.47 -25.40
C MET A 6 -6.30 9.21 -24.77
N GLU A 7 -5.15 8.55 -24.68
CA GLU A 7 -3.90 9.13 -24.14
C GLU A 7 -3.42 10.38 -24.90
N SER A 8 -3.92 10.58 -26.12
CA SER A 8 -3.65 11.77 -26.94
C SER A 8 -4.45 13.01 -26.53
N LEU A 9 -5.52 12.86 -25.75
CA LEU A 9 -6.32 13.97 -25.26
C LEU A 9 -5.80 14.40 -23.88
N ARG A 10 -5.15 15.56 -23.84
CA ARG A 10 -4.82 16.24 -22.58
C ARG A 10 -6.13 16.68 -21.92
N VAL A 11 -6.59 15.90 -20.93
CA VAL A 11 -7.70 16.29 -20.06
C VAL A 11 -7.33 17.60 -19.35
N TRP A 12 -8.31 18.49 -19.20
CA TRP A 12 -8.26 19.89 -18.72
C TRP A 12 -7.62 20.14 -17.34
N GLY A 13 -6.38 19.71 -17.13
CA GLY A 13 -5.64 19.87 -15.88
C GLY A 13 -4.15 20.14 -16.03
N GLN A 14 -3.60 20.13 -17.25
CA GLN A 14 -2.23 20.60 -17.50
C GLN A 14 -2.26 21.88 -18.33
N GLU A 15 -2.13 23.03 -17.65
CA GLU A 15 -1.61 24.23 -18.30
C GLU A 15 -0.19 23.94 -18.80
N ALA A 16 0.00 24.06 -20.10
CA ALA A 16 1.32 24.00 -20.71
C ALA A 16 2.11 25.23 -20.24
N GLY A 17 3.02 25.07 -19.28
CA GLY A 17 3.97 26.14 -18.93
C GLY A 17 4.41 26.27 -17.48
N THR A 18 3.86 25.52 -16.51
CA THR A 18 4.39 25.57 -15.15
C THR A 18 5.63 24.69 -15.03
N THR A 19 6.80 25.31 -15.12
CA THR A 19 7.97 24.93 -14.32
C THR A 19 7.50 24.48 -12.94
N ALA A 20 8.03 23.35 -12.44
CA ALA A 20 7.67 22.77 -11.15
C ALA A 20 7.55 23.89 -10.11
N VAL A 21 6.33 24.09 -9.58
CA VAL A 21 6.07 25.12 -8.57
C VAL A 21 6.93 24.75 -7.36
N THR A 22 8.03 25.47 -7.20
CA THR A 22 8.94 25.32 -6.08
C THR A 22 8.17 25.73 -4.82
N GLY A 23 7.76 24.77 -4.01
CA GLY A 23 7.13 25.03 -2.71
C GLY A 23 5.64 24.74 -2.57
N GLN A 24 4.98 23.99 -3.47
CA GLN A 24 3.66 23.42 -3.18
C GLN A 24 3.77 22.02 -2.54
N ALA A 25 2.80 21.70 -1.67
CA ALA A 25 2.74 20.39 -1.05
C ALA A 25 2.58 19.28 -2.12
N PRO A 26 3.30 18.16 -1.99
CA PRO A 26 3.18 17.07 -2.96
C PRO A 26 1.78 16.46 -2.90
N THR A 27 1.17 16.24 -4.07
CA THR A 27 -0.07 15.49 -4.19
C THR A 27 0.15 14.05 -3.73
N ARG A 28 -0.71 13.57 -2.83
CA ARG A 28 -0.64 12.21 -2.28
C ARG A 28 -1.76 11.35 -2.84
N PHE A 29 -1.46 10.09 -3.10
CA PHE A 29 -2.42 9.05 -3.46
C PHE A 29 -2.63 8.12 -2.27
N ALA A 30 -3.88 7.82 -1.96
CA ALA A 30 -4.24 6.90 -0.87
C ALA A 30 -5.34 5.95 -1.35
N VAL A 31 -5.21 4.69 -0.96
CA VAL A 31 -6.22 3.64 -1.16
C VAL A 31 -6.55 3.05 0.19
N LEU A 32 -7.84 3.01 0.50
CA LEU A 32 -8.36 2.31 1.68
C LEU A 32 -9.08 1.05 1.20
N PHE A 33 -8.74 -0.08 1.81
CA PHE A 33 -9.35 -1.38 1.51
C PHE A 33 -10.01 -1.94 2.77
N SER A 34 -11.24 -2.41 2.62
CA SER A 34 -11.98 -3.12 3.66
C SER A 34 -12.29 -4.53 3.16
N GLY A 35 -11.66 -5.54 3.77
CA GLY A 35 -11.94 -6.94 3.47
C GLY A 35 -13.44 -7.25 3.66
N ASN A 36 -14.00 -8.07 2.78
CA ASN A 36 -15.44 -8.42 2.73
C ASN A 36 -16.41 -7.25 2.44
N GLY A 37 -15.91 -6.01 2.30
CA GLY A 37 -16.71 -4.84 1.95
C GLY A 37 -17.61 -4.34 3.09
N PHE A 38 -18.70 -3.67 2.70
CA PHE A 38 -19.62 -3.00 3.61
C PHE A 38 -21.06 -3.50 3.42
N HIS A 39 -21.91 -3.28 4.42
CA HIS A 39 -23.32 -3.63 4.32
C HIS A 39 -24.00 -2.88 3.15
N LYS A 40 -24.54 -3.62 2.18
CA LYS A 40 -25.04 -3.06 0.91
C LYS A 40 -26.12 -1.98 1.07
N ASP A 41 -26.95 -2.09 2.11
CA ASP A 41 -28.05 -1.14 2.36
C ASP A 41 -27.55 0.19 2.97
N HIS A 42 -26.27 0.23 3.37
CA HIS A 42 -25.64 1.40 3.99
C HIS A 42 -24.44 1.95 3.19
N TRP A 43 -23.98 1.25 2.16
CA TRP A 43 -22.94 1.69 1.22
C TRP A 43 -23.56 2.23 -0.07
N TRP A 44 -23.98 3.50 -0.05
CA TRP A 44 -24.54 4.16 -1.23
C TRP A 44 -24.37 5.69 -1.14
N ALA A 45 -24.38 6.34 -2.30
CA ALA A 45 -24.55 7.78 -2.42
C ALA A 45 -25.61 8.09 -3.50
N ARG A 46 -26.36 9.18 -3.33
CA ARG A 46 -27.36 9.68 -4.29
C ARG A 46 -27.21 11.19 -4.47
N GLY A 47 -27.48 11.69 -5.67
CA GLY A 47 -27.25 13.10 -6.00
C GLY A 47 -25.76 13.43 -6.15
N ALA A 48 -25.43 14.73 -6.11
CA ALA A 48 -24.06 15.24 -6.28
C ALA A 48 -23.86 16.56 -5.54
N GLY A 49 -22.59 16.92 -5.30
CA GLY A 49 -22.23 18.19 -4.66
C GLY A 49 -22.88 18.36 -3.29
N GLN A 50 -23.41 19.56 -3.03
CA GLN A 50 -24.06 19.87 -1.75
C GLN A 50 -25.33 19.07 -1.47
N GLN A 51 -25.99 18.56 -2.51
CA GLN A 51 -27.21 17.75 -2.42
C GLN A 51 -26.92 16.25 -2.32
N MET A 52 -25.64 15.84 -2.29
CA MET A 52 -25.29 14.44 -2.19
C MET A 52 -25.72 13.88 -0.82
N GLU A 53 -26.55 12.84 -0.87
CA GLU A 53 -26.94 12.03 0.27
C GLU A 53 -26.04 10.81 0.38
N LEU A 54 -25.63 10.47 1.61
CA LEU A 54 -24.73 9.36 1.90
C LEU A 54 -25.40 8.35 2.83
N GLY A 55 -25.22 7.07 2.56
CA GLY A 55 -25.60 5.99 3.46
C GLY A 55 -24.75 5.97 4.74
N GLN A 56 -25.22 5.25 5.76
CA GLN A 56 -24.63 5.25 7.11
C GLN A 56 -23.12 4.96 7.13
N VAL A 57 -22.61 4.08 6.27
CA VAL A 57 -21.18 3.76 6.22
C VAL A 57 -20.35 4.96 5.75
N LEU A 58 -20.90 5.79 4.87
CA LEU A 58 -20.24 6.96 4.29
C LEU A 58 -20.50 8.25 5.09
N GLN A 59 -21.29 8.19 6.17
CA GLN A 59 -21.63 9.35 7.00
C GLN A 59 -20.41 10.16 7.46
N PRO A 60 -19.25 9.57 7.85
CA PRO A 60 -18.07 10.35 8.22
C PRO A 60 -17.55 11.27 7.10
N LEU A 61 -17.90 11.00 5.84
CA LEU A 61 -17.49 11.81 4.68
C LEU A 61 -18.50 12.93 4.34
N GLN A 62 -19.58 13.12 5.11
CA GLN A 62 -20.65 14.09 4.83
C GLN A 62 -20.14 15.53 4.68
N ALA A 63 -19.14 15.92 5.48
CA ALA A 63 -18.52 17.24 5.42
C ALA A 63 -17.68 17.45 4.14
N HIS A 64 -17.34 16.37 3.43
CA HIS A 64 -16.50 16.37 2.25
C HIS A 64 -17.27 16.07 0.96
N ARG A 65 -18.60 15.97 1.00
CA ARG A 65 -19.46 15.50 -0.11
C ARG A 65 -19.28 16.24 -1.44
N GLU A 66 -18.93 17.53 -1.42
CA GLU A 66 -18.63 18.31 -2.63
C GLU A 66 -17.32 17.90 -3.32
N LYS A 67 -16.45 17.17 -2.61
CA LYS A 67 -15.18 16.61 -3.09
C LYS A 67 -15.26 15.10 -3.30
N LEU A 68 -16.45 14.50 -3.20
CA LEU A 68 -16.65 13.06 -3.39
C LEU A 68 -17.16 12.75 -4.79
N LEU A 69 -16.57 11.73 -5.41
CA LEU A 69 -17.11 11.07 -6.59
C LEU A 69 -17.46 9.63 -6.21
N TYR A 70 -18.74 9.29 -6.26
CA TYR A 70 -19.21 7.93 -5.99
C TYR A 70 -19.50 7.20 -7.30
N ILE A 71 -18.68 6.19 -7.61
CA ILE A 71 -18.79 5.40 -8.84
C ILE A 71 -19.35 4.03 -8.49
N ARG A 72 -20.35 3.58 -9.27
CA ARG A 72 -20.94 2.24 -9.16
C ARG A 72 -20.68 1.43 -10.43
N GLY A 73 -20.59 0.11 -10.27
CA GLY A 73 -20.46 -0.82 -11.40
C GLY A 73 -19.02 -1.04 -11.88
N LEU A 74 -18.02 -0.47 -11.19
CA LEU A 74 -16.63 -0.86 -11.40
C LEU A 74 -16.38 -2.24 -10.80
N TYR A 75 -15.75 -3.11 -11.57
CA TYR A 75 -15.28 -4.42 -11.12
C TYR A 75 -13.98 -4.77 -11.83
N ASN A 76 -13.19 -5.64 -11.21
CA ASN A 76 -12.02 -6.25 -11.85
C ASN A 76 -12.44 -7.62 -12.40
N GLU A 77 -12.37 -7.82 -13.72
CA GLU A 77 -12.71 -9.09 -14.36
C GLU A 77 -11.79 -10.23 -13.92
N GLU A 78 -10.50 -9.95 -13.69
CA GLU A 78 -9.56 -10.95 -13.19
C GLU A 78 -9.87 -11.39 -11.75
N ALA A 79 -10.54 -10.54 -10.96
CA ALA A 79 -10.99 -10.89 -9.61
C ALA A 79 -12.12 -11.94 -9.58
N LEU A 80 -12.78 -12.17 -10.72
CA LEU A 80 -13.79 -13.24 -10.88
C LEU A 80 -13.16 -14.61 -11.10
N LYS A 81 -11.85 -14.69 -11.32
CA LYS A 81 -11.11 -15.92 -11.59
C LYS A 81 -10.37 -16.35 -10.32
N GLY A 82 -10.53 -17.60 -9.88
CA GLY A 82 -9.78 -18.14 -8.74
C GLY A 82 -10.53 -18.09 -7.40
N ASN A 83 -9.78 -17.94 -6.30
CA ASN A 83 -10.34 -17.94 -4.94
C ASN A 83 -10.94 -16.56 -4.58
N ILE A 84 -12.13 -16.55 -4.00
CA ILE A 84 -12.85 -15.31 -3.65
C ILE A 84 -12.04 -14.31 -2.80
N HIS A 85 -11.22 -14.77 -1.85
CA HIS A 85 -10.46 -13.86 -0.98
C HIS A 85 -9.15 -13.44 -1.65
N SER A 86 -8.42 -14.40 -2.22
CA SER A 86 -7.15 -14.12 -2.89
C SER A 86 -7.34 -13.22 -4.10
N SER A 87 -8.34 -13.51 -4.95
CA SER A 87 -8.58 -12.77 -6.19
C SER A 87 -9.29 -11.44 -5.98
N GLN A 88 -10.01 -11.22 -4.89
CA GLN A 88 -10.63 -9.89 -4.61
C GLN A 88 -9.68 -8.94 -3.87
N THR A 89 -8.66 -9.46 -3.18
CA THR A 89 -7.66 -8.65 -2.47
C THR A 89 -6.39 -8.49 -3.31
N GLY A 90 -5.81 -9.62 -3.75
CA GLY A 90 -4.44 -9.70 -4.25
C GLY A 90 -4.20 -9.00 -5.58
N ASN A 91 -5.23 -8.76 -6.38
CA ASN A 91 -5.09 -8.03 -7.63
C ASN A 91 -5.81 -6.67 -7.63
N LEU A 92 -6.29 -6.21 -6.48
CA LEU A 92 -7.11 -4.99 -6.38
C LEU A 92 -6.44 -3.79 -7.04
N LEU A 93 -5.13 -3.61 -6.82
CA LEU A 93 -4.37 -2.47 -7.33
C LEU A 93 -3.49 -2.79 -8.54
N SER A 94 -3.36 -4.07 -8.93
CA SER A 94 -2.61 -4.47 -10.12
C SER A 94 -3.50 -4.75 -11.32
N GLY A 95 -4.76 -5.14 -11.11
CA GLY A 95 -5.67 -5.61 -12.15
C GLY A 95 -5.23 -6.93 -12.81
N ALA A 96 -4.14 -7.55 -12.36
CA ALA A 96 -3.51 -8.68 -13.01
C ALA A 96 -4.11 -10.03 -12.55
N PRO A 97 -4.06 -11.08 -13.39
CA PRO A 97 -4.40 -12.43 -12.96
C PRO A 97 -3.45 -12.91 -11.86
N LEU A 98 -3.95 -13.77 -10.98
CA LEU A 98 -3.16 -14.40 -9.92
C LEU A 98 -2.74 -15.82 -10.31
N GLU A 99 -1.48 -16.15 -10.08
CA GLU A 99 -0.96 -17.50 -10.28
C GLU A 99 -1.42 -18.45 -9.16
N ALA A 100 -1.93 -19.61 -9.55
CA ALA A 100 -2.34 -20.68 -8.65
C ALA A 100 -1.19 -21.69 -8.41
N GLY A 101 -1.41 -22.72 -7.60
CA GLY A 101 -0.42 -23.78 -7.40
C GLY A 101 0.72 -23.42 -6.45
N GLY A 102 0.56 -22.35 -5.66
CA GLY A 102 1.59 -21.84 -4.75
C GLY A 102 2.62 -20.92 -5.41
N GLY A 103 2.51 -20.67 -6.72
CA GLY A 103 3.27 -19.60 -7.38
C GLY A 103 2.79 -18.22 -6.93
N ILE A 104 3.72 -17.26 -6.89
CA ILE A 104 3.42 -15.86 -6.55
C ILE A 104 3.68 -14.98 -7.75
N ARG A 105 2.57 -14.62 -8.39
CA ARG A 105 2.53 -13.69 -9.50
C ARG A 105 1.18 -13.00 -9.55
N SER A 106 1.24 -11.68 -9.63
CA SER A 106 0.16 -10.75 -9.95
C SER A 106 0.72 -9.79 -11.02
N GLY A 107 0.71 -8.49 -10.74
CA GLY A 107 1.37 -7.42 -11.49
C GLY A 107 1.86 -6.34 -10.52
N THR A 108 2.73 -5.45 -10.99
CA THR A 108 3.10 -4.27 -10.20
C THR A 108 1.85 -3.42 -9.97
N SER A 109 1.56 -3.07 -8.72
CA SER A 109 0.36 -2.32 -8.37
C SER A 109 0.51 -0.84 -8.68
N ILE A 110 -0.61 -0.15 -8.96
CA ILE A 110 -0.62 1.25 -9.35
C ILE A 110 0.01 2.18 -8.30
N ASP A 111 -0.18 1.89 -7.01
CA ASP A 111 0.43 2.65 -5.92
C ASP A 111 1.97 2.53 -5.93
N GLN A 112 2.50 1.36 -6.27
CA GLN A 112 3.96 1.17 -6.39
C GLN A 112 4.51 1.76 -7.69
N LEU A 113 3.77 1.69 -8.80
CA LEU A 113 4.14 2.43 -10.02
C LEU A 113 4.22 3.93 -9.74
N LEU A 114 3.22 4.50 -9.07
CA LEU A 114 3.22 5.91 -8.65
C LEU A 114 4.39 6.24 -7.73
N ALA A 115 4.71 5.36 -6.77
CA ALA A 115 5.85 5.56 -5.88
C ALA A 115 7.19 5.52 -6.63
N GLN A 116 7.33 4.65 -7.63
CA GLN A 116 8.53 4.53 -8.46
C GLN A 116 8.71 5.75 -9.37
N THR A 117 7.63 6.31 -9.91
CA THR A 117 7.67 7.46 -10.84
C THR A 117 7.70 8.80 -10.12
N CYS A 118 6.88 9.00 -9.09
CA CYS A 118 6.62 10.30 -8.45
C CYS A 118 7.10 10.39 -7.00
N GLY A 119 7.49 9.27 -6.36
CA GLY A 119 7.86 9.21 -4.95
C GLY A 119 9.19 9.90 -4.58
N GLN A 120 9.84 10.57 -5.52
CA GLN A 120 11.07 11.32 -5.26
C GLN A 120 10.85 12.64 -4.51
N THR A 121 9.61 13.11 -4.46
CA THR A 121 9.22 14.38 -3.84
C THR A 121 8.88 14.27 -2.35
N THR A 122 8.97 13.06 -1.76
CA THR A 122 8.66 12.80 -0.35
C THR A 122 9.74 11.94 0.31
N LYS A 123 9.88 12.06 1.64
CA LYS A 123 10.79 11.23 2.44
C LYS A 123 10.43 9.75 2.36
N VAL A 124 9.14 9.45 2.49
CA VAL A 124 8.57 8.10 2.36
C VAL A 124 7.79 8.02 1.05
N PRO A 125 8.32 7.36 -0.01
CA PRO A 125 7.68 7.33 -1.32
C PRO A 125 6.38 6.50 -1.36
N SER A 126 6.23 5.57 -0.42
CA SER A 126 5.14 4.60 -0.35
C SER A 126 5.02 4.10 1.09
N LEU A 127 3.82 4.20 1.67
CA LEU A 127 3.50 3.72 3.01
C LEU A 127 2.35 2.72 2.88
N VAL A 128 2.66 1.42 3.05
CA VAL A 128 1.70 0.33 2.95
C VAL A 128 1.41 -0.17 4.36
N LEU A 129 0.16 -0.02 4.78
CA LEU A 129 -0.30 -0.25 6.13
C LEU A 129 -1.37 -1.36 6.16
N GLY A 130 -1.42 -2.11 7.24
CA GLY A 130 -2.43 -3.15 7.47
C GLY A 130 -2.85 -3.26 8.93
N CYS A 131 -4.03 -3.83 9.15
CA CYS A 131 -4.57 -4.09 10.49
C CYS A 131 -4.42 -5.56 10.90
N GLU A 132 -3.92 -6.42 10.00
CA GLU A 132 -3.77 -7.85 10.22
C GLU A 132 -2.41 -8.33 9.69
N LYS A 133 -1.79 -9.29 10.37
CA LYS A 133 -0.54 -9.88 9.93
C LYS A 133 -0.76 -10.71 8.66
N ALA A 134 0.21 -10.66 7.76
CA ALA A 134 0.18 -11.49 6.57
C ALA A 134 0.21 -12.99 6.93
N ASN A 135 -0.57 -13.77 6.20
CA ASN A 135 -0.65 -15.22 6.36
C ASN A 135 0.09 -15.92 5.19
N PRO A 136 1.23 -16.58 5.42
CA PRO A 136 2.00 -17.28 4.38
C PRO A 136 1.48 -18.71 4.09
N SER A 137 0.21 -19.00 4.40
CA SER A 137 -0.41 -20.31 4.13
C SER A 137 -0.87 -20.45 2.69
N VAL A 138 -1.33 -21.65 2.32
CA VAL A 138 -2.01 -21.88 1.03
C VAL A 138 -3.48 -22.22 1.29
N HIS A 139 -4.40 -21.59 0.57
CA HIS A 139 -5.83 -21.84 0.68
C HIS A 139 -6.46 -21.96 -0.71
N LYS A 140 -7.22 -23.05 -0.95
CA LYS A 140 -7.81 -23.41 -2.26
C LYS A 140 -6.86 -23.19 -3.44
N ASN A 141 -5.64 -23.70 -3.33
CA ASN A 141 -4.59 -23.63 -4.36
C ASN A 141 -3.97 -22.23 -4.61
N TYR A 142 -4.23 -21.24 -3.76
CA TYR A 142 -3.63 -19.90 -3.82
C TYR A 142 -2.81 -19.61 -2.56
N SER A 143 -1.72 -18.85 -2.70
CA SER A 143 -1.01 -18.30 -1.55
C SER A 143 -1.89 -17.30 -0.81
N MET A 144 -1.96 -17.39 0.51
CA MET A 144 -2.69 -16.45 1.37
C MET A 144 -2.02 -15.08 1.44
N LEU A 145 -0.83 -14.92 0.87
CA LEU A 145 -0.24 -13.60 0.61
C LEU A 145 -1.13 -12.76 -0.30
N TYR A 146 -1.82 -13.38 -1.27
CA TYR A 146 -2.83 -12.70 -2.09
C TYR A 146 -4.03 -12.21 -1.28
N SER A 147 -4.34 -12.87 -0.16
CA SER A 147 -5.41 -12.43 0.75
C SER A 147 -4.93 -11.40 1.77
N SER A 148 -3.61 -11.18 1.87
CA SER A 148 -2.98 -10.32 2.88
C SER A 148 -2.45 -9.01 2.32
N HIS A 149 -2.26 -8.91 1.00
CA HIS A 149 -1.64 -7.75 0.36
C HIS A 149 -2.47 -7.24 -0.82
N ILE A 150 -2.66 -5.93 -0.88
CA ILE A 150 -3.21 -5.24 -2.06
C ILE A 150 -2.10 -4.58 -2.91
N SER A 151 -0.90 -4.41 -2.36
CA SER A 151 0.23 -3.70 -2.97
C SER A 151 1.35 -4.67 -3.38
N TRP A 152 1.93 -4.43 -4.56
CA TRP A 152 2.92 -5.27 -5.22
C TRP A 152 4.01 -4.40 -5.86
N SER A 153 5.25 -4.48 -5.35
CA SER A 153 6.36 -3.68 -5.88
C SER A 153 6.91 -4.22 -7.19
N SER A 154 6.67 -5.51 -7.46
CA SER A 154 6.90 -6.16 -8.74
C SER A 154 5.80 -7.20 -9.00
N PRO A 155 5.70 -7.76 -10.21
CA PRO A 155 4.73 -8.81 -10.50
C PRO A 155 4.82 -10.03 -9.58
N THR A 156 5.95 -10.27 -8.91
CA THR A 156 6.16 -11.45 -8.06
C THR A 156 6.50 -11.08 -6.61
N THR A 157 6.36 -9.81 -6.23
CA THR A 157 6.83 -9.31 -4.92
C THR A 157 5.73 -8.49 -4.26
N PRO A 158 5.05 -9.01 -3.21
CA PRO A 158 4.14 -8.21 -2.41
C PRO A 158 4.94 -7.14 -1.66
N THR A 159 4.39 -5.93 -1.56
CA THR A 159 5.03 -4.87 -0.78
C THR A 159 4.84 -5.14 0.72
N PRO A 160 5.89 -5.04 1.55
CA PRO A 160 5.78 -5.26 2.99
C PRO A 160 4.67 -4.44 3.63
N LEU A 161 3.78 -5.14 4.34
CA LEU A 161 2.66 -4.60 5.09
C LEU A 161 3.12 -4.22 6.50
N GLU A 162 3.11 -2.93 6.83
CA GLU A 162 3.37 -2.47 8.20
C GLU A 162 2.10 -2.58 9.04
N VAL A 163 2.18 -3.30 10.15
CA VAL A 163 1.05 -3.54 11.07
C VAL A 163 1.29 -2.95 12.45
N PHE A 164 2.51 -2.46 12.73
CA PHE A 164 2.85 -1.83 14.00
C PHE A 164 2.75 -0.30 13.87
N PRO A 165 1.79 0.35 14.55
CA PRO A 165 1.61 1.81 14.45
C PRO A 165 2.87 2.60 14.83
N ALA A 166 3.60 2.14 15.85
CA ALA A 166 4.84 2.76 16.29
C ALA A 166 5.93 2.78 15.20
N LEU A 167 6.07 1.68 14.44
CA LEU A 167 7.03 1.60 13.34
C LEU A 167 6.60 2.45 12.14
N ALA A 168 5.29 2.49 11.84
CA ALA A 168 4.74 3.38 10.82
C ALA A 168 4.99 4.86 11.16
N PHE A 169 4.80 5.24 12.42
CA PHE A 169 5.09 6.59 12.93
C PHE A 169 6.59 6.92 12.81
N ASP A 170 7.45 6.03 13.31
CA ASP A 170 8.91 6.23 13.24
C ASP A 170 9.37 6.37 11.80
N ARG A 171 8.76 5.65 10.86
CA ARG A 171 9.06 5.77 9.43
C ARG A 171 8.77 7.16 8.87
N LEU A 172 7.75 7.85 9.36
CA LEU A 172 7.40 9.20 8.93
C LEU A 172 8.29 10.27 9.59
N PHE A 173 8.62 10.08 10.86
CA PHE A 173 9.16 11.16 11.71
C PHE A 173 10.60 10.95 12.18
N ARG A 174 11.15 9.73 12.14
CA ARG A 174 12.54 9.47 12.55
C ARG A 174 13.48 9.83 11.41
N ASP A 175 14.50 10.63 11.67
CA ASP A 175 15.47 11.06 10.65
C ASP A 175 16.55 10.03 10.34
N ASP A 176 16.72 9.04 11.23
CA ASP A 176 17.83 8.09 11.15
C ASP A 176 17.33 6.68 10.83
N ALA A 177 17.65 6.17 9.64
CA ALA A 177 17.81 4.73 9.45
C ALA A 177 19.15 4.37 10.12
N THR A 178 19.12 3.61 11.21
CA THR A 178 20.34 3.39 12.00
C THR A 178 21.24 2.37 11.30
N LYS A 179 22.56 2.51 11.44
CA LYS A 179 23.51 1.46 11.00
C LYS A 179 23.21 0.09 11.62
N ALA A 180 22.56 0.07 12.79
CA ALA A 180 22.10 -1.14 13.45
C ALA A 180 21.03 -1.87 12.65
N ASP A 181 20.06 -1.14 12.06
CA ASP A 181 19.00 -1.72 11.22
C ASP A 181 19.60 -2.46 10.01
N LYS A 182 20.68 -1.92 9.43
CA LYS A 182 21.40 -2.57 8.32
C LYS A 182 22.14 -3.83 8.76
N SER A 183 22.84 -3.78 9.89
CA SER A 183 23.63 -4.92 10.39
C SER A 183 22.76 -6.13 10.76
N VAL A 184 21.57 -5.91 11.32
CA VAL A 184 20.61 -6.99 11.61
C VAL A 184 20.10 -7.62 10.32
N LEU A 185 19.83 -6.78 9.31
CA LEU A 185 19.35 -7.24 8.02
C LEU A 185 20.37 -8.07 7.26
N ASP A 186 21.62 -7.61 7.26
CA ASP A 186 22.76 -8.33 6.66
C ASP A 186 22.91 -9.73 7.31
N ALA A 187 22.83 -9.81 8.64
CA ALA A 187 22.90 -11.08 9.37
C ALA A 187 21.72 -12.02 9.06
N VAL A 188 20.48 -11.49 9.00
CA VAL A 188 19.29 -12.28 8.65
C VAL A 188 19.38 -12.83 7.22
N LEU A 189 19.95 -12.06 6.30
CA LEU A 189 20.12 -12.49 4.91
C LEU A 189 21.20 -13.55 4.74
N GLU A 190 22.29 -13.45 5.50
CA GLU A 190 23.34 -14.47 5.57
C GLU A 190 22.77 -15.80 6.09
N ASP A 191 22.11 -15.76 7.25
CA ASP A 191 21.46 -16.94 7.86
C ASP A 191 20.40 -17.56 6.94
N ALA A 192 19.61 -16.72 6.25
CA ALA A 192 18.62 -17.21 5.31
C ALA A 192 19.25 -17.81 4.05
N GLY A 193 20.38 -17.28 3.58
CA GLY A 193 21.16 -17.88 2.50
C GLY A 193 21.65 -19.28 2.88
N ASP A 194 22.10 -19.45 4.11
CA ASP A 194 22.56 -20.72 4.67
C ASP A 194 21.42 -21.73 4.79
N LEU A 195 20.29 -21.31 5.34
CA LEU A 195 19.09 -22.13 5.42
C LEU A 195 18.58 -22.53 4.03
N ARG A 196 18.59 -21.62 3.05
CA ARG A 196 18.14 -21.92 1.68
C ARG A 196 18.90 -23.10 1.08
N ARG A 197 20.20 -23.23 1.37
CA ARG A 197 21.05 -24.32 0.86
C ARG A 197 20.72 -25.69 1.48
N SER A 198 20.07 -25.72 2.64
CA SER A 198 19.78 -26.94 3.40
C SER A 198 18.33 -27.41 3.37
N ILE A 199 17.42 -26.65 2.74
CA ILE A 199 15.98 -26.97 2.68
C ILE A 199 15.51 -27.45 1.30
N SER A 200 14.33 -28.08 1.26
CA SER A 200 13.72 -28.58 0.02
C SER A 200 13.35 -27.45 -0.94
N ARG A 201 13.22 -27.73 -2.25
CA ARG A 201 12.75 -26.71 -3.23
C ARG A 201 11.41 -26.07 -2.87
N ARG A 202 10.51 -26.84 -2.23
CA ARG A 202 9.21 -26.33 -1.77
C ARG A 202 9.36 -25.35 -0.60
N ASP A 203 10.31 -25.61 0.29
CA ASP A 203 10.59 -24.72 1.42
C ASP A 203 11.42 -23.52 1.00
N GLN A 204 12.27 -23.65 -0.03
CA GLN A 204 12.94 -22.52 -0.67
C GLN A 204 11.94 -21.50 -1.23
N GLN A 205 10.81 -21.96 -1.79
CA GLN A 205 9.75 -21.03 -2.25
C GLN A 205 9.18 -20.22 -1.08
N LYS A 206 8.86 -20.87 0.06
CA LYS A 206 8.38 -20.16 1.26
C LYS A 206 9.43 -19.23 1.86
N LEU A 207 10.70 -19.62 1.80
CA LEU A 207 11.79 -18.78 2.26
C LEU A 207 11.98 -17.56 1.34
N ASP A 208 11.86 -17.74 0.02
CA ASP A 208 11.90 -16.65 -0.95
C ASP A 208 10.75 -15.67 -0.73
N GLU A 209 9.56 -16.15 -0.36
CA GLU A 209 8.44 -15.30 0.06
C GLU A 209 8.79 -14.42 1.25
N TYR A 210 9.39 -15.00 2.29
CA TYR A 210 9.83 -14.28 3.48
C TYR A 210 10.93 -13.27 3.13
N LEU A 211 11.96 -13.69 2.38
CA LEU A 211 13.10 -12.83 2.02
C LEU A 211 12.74 -11.72 1.04
N ASN A 212 11.70 -11.89 0.23
CA ASN A 212 11.16 -10.82 -0.60
C ASN A 212 10.62 -9.66 0.24
N SER A 213 10.01 -9.94 1.40
CA SER A 213 9.59 -8.89 2.33
C SER A 213 10.78 -8.14 2.96
N VAL A 214 11.91 -8.82 3.12
CA VAL A 214 13.16 -8.29 3.67
C VAL A 214 13.92 -7.42 2.66
N ARG A 215 13.98 -7.82 1.39
CA ARG A 215 14.69 -7.07 0.33
C ARG A 215 14.12 -5.67 0.09
N GLU A 216 12.82 -5.51 0.27
CA GLU A 216 12.18 -4.19 0.24
C GLU A 216 12.64 -3.29 1.39
N VAL A 217 12.89 -3.85 2.58
CA VAL A 217 13.47 -3.11 3.71
C VAL A 217 14.91 -2.70 3.41
N GLU A 218 15.72 -3.58 2.79
CA GLU A 218 17.09 -3.24 2.38
C GLU A 218 17.13 -2.04 1.42
N GLN A 219 16.32 -2.09 0.36
CA GLN A 219 16.26 -1.01 -0.63
C GLN A 219 15.85 0.32 0.01
N ARG A 220 14.99 0.27 1.04
CA ARG A 220 14.58 1.46 1.81
C ARG A 220 15.75 2.00 2.64
N ILE A 221 16.49 1.15 3.36
CA ILE A 221 17.66 1.57 4.14
C ILE A 221 18.73 2.17 3.23
N ALA A 222 19.00 1.55 2.08
CA ALA A 222 19.95 2.06 1.09
C ALA A 222 19.55 3.45 0.55
N ARG A 223 18.26 3.69 0.32
CA ARG A 223 17.73 4.99 -0.11
C ARG A 223 17.76 6.06 0.99
N ALA A 224 17.57 5.66 2.25
CA ALA A 224 17.67 6.58 3.39
C ALA A 224 19.10 7.10 3.57
N GLY A 225 20.12 6.25 3.38
CA GLY A 225 21.54 6.65 3.50
C GLY A 225 22.11 7.45 2.32
N SER A 226 21.37 7.59 1.22
CA SER A 226 21.86 8.21 -0.03
C SER A 226 21.19 9.54 -0.39
N ARG A 227 20.19 10.00 0.37
CA ARG A 227 19.49 11.27 0.10
C ARG A 227 20.04 12.41 0.93
N GLY A 228 20.71 13.35 0.24
CA GLY A 228 20.88 14.73 0.73
C GLY A 228 19.54 15.46 0.82
N GLU A 229 19.53 16.61 1.49
CA GLU A 229 18.32 17.42 1.76
C GLU A 229 17.39 17.52 0.54
N LEU A 230 16.14 17.07 0.69
CA LEU A 230 15.11 17.22 -0.33
C LEU A 230 14.95 18.72 -0.64
N GLN A 231 15.42 19.18 -1.81
CA GLN A 231 15.18 20.54 -2.26
C GLN A 231 13.70 20.67 -2.69
N GLY A 232 12.93 21.52 -2.01
CA GLY A 232 11.51 21.72 -2.33
C GLY A 232 10.65 22.12 -1.14
N TRP A 233 9.35 21.81 -1.25
CA TRP A 233 8.36 22.06 -0.19
C TRP A 233 8.76 21.39 1.12
N LYS A 234 8.74 22.15 2.22
CA LYS A 234 8.92 21.65 3.58
C LYS A 234 7.55 21.54 4.26
N PRO A 235 7.27 20.45 4.99
CA PRO A 235 6.10 20.38 5.85
C PRO A 235 6.05 21.57 6.82
N THR A 236 4.86 22.08 7.09
CA THR A 236 4.65 23.14 8.10
C THR A 236 4.85 22.64 9.53
N LEU A 237 4.91 21.32 9.72
CA LEU A 237 5.19 20.68 11.01
C LEU A 237 6.70 20.55 11.20
N GLU A 238 7.23 21.19 12.24
CA GLU A 238 8.63 21.01 12.67
C GLU A 238 8.84 19.72 13.49
N LYS A 239 7.78 19.25 14.14
CA LYS A 239 7.74 18.05 14.97
C LYS A 239 6.40 17.34 14.77
N PRO A 240 6.29 16.04 15.12
CA PRO A 240 5.00 15.36 15.13
C PRO A 240 4.00 16.12 16.00
N ASP A 241 2.78 16.33 15.48
CA ASP A 241 1.64 16.90 16.19
C ASP A 241 0.83 15.85 16.97
N LYS A 242 1.21 14.58 16.83
CA LYS A 242 0.67 13.43 17.56
C LYS A 242 1.75 12.74 18.38
N ALA A 243 1.35 12.16 19.50
CA ALA A 243 2.23 11.29 20.27
C ALA A 243 2.58 10.04 19.47
N ARG A 244 3.83 9.58 19.58
CA ARG A 244 4.25 8.29 19.05
C ARG A 244 3.40 7.19 19.70
N PRO A 245 2.77 6.28 18.94
CA PRO A 245 2.08 5.13 19.51
C PRO A 245 2.99 4.26 20.38
N ALA A 246 2.39 3.54 21.34
CA ALA A 246 3.11 2.54 22.12
C ALA A 246 3.62 1.40 21.22
N ASP A 247 4.71 0.76 21.62
CA ASP A 247 5.23 -0.41 20.90
C ASP A 247 4.25 -1.59 21.00
N GLY A 248 4.17 -2.38 19.92
CA GLY A 248 3.26 -3.51 19.80
C GLY A 248 2.00 -3.21 19.00
N ILE A 249 1.08 -4.18 19.00
CA ILE A 249 -0.22 -4.08 18.33
C ILE A 249 -1.28 -3.98 19.43
N PRO A 250 -2.18 -2.98 19.39
CA PRO A 250 -3.31 -2.90 20.32
C PRO A 250 -4.12 -4.20 20.31
N GLN A 251 -4.61 -4.63 21.48
CA GLN A 251 -5.47 -5.81 21.57
C GLN A 251 -6.86 -5.55 21.00
N ASP A 252 -7.36 -4.31 21.13
CA ASP A 252 -8.61 -3.89 20.52
C ASP A 252 -8.40 -3.56 19.04
N ILE A 253 -9.11 -4.28 18.17
CA ILE A 253 -8.98 -4.12 16.73
C ILE A 253 -9.47 -2.74 16.26
N ALA A 254 -10.47 -2.15 16.92
CA ALA A 254 -10.99 -0.84 16.53
C ALA A 254 -9.99 0.27 16.90
N GLU A 255 -9.30 0.16 18.03
CA GLU A 255 -8.17 1.01 18.39
C GLU A 255 -7.02 0.86 17.40
N HIS A 256 -6.65 -0.38 17.04
CA HIS A 256 -5.61 -0.62 16.04
C HIS A 256 -5.95 0.00 14.69
N MET A 257 -7.16 -0.25 14.17
CA MET A 257 -7.64 0.36 12.92
C MET A 257 -7.62 1.88 12.98
N ARG A 258 -8.05 2.48 14.10
CA ARG A 258 -8.02 3.94 14.28
C ARG A 258 -6.59 4.48 14.20
N LEU A 259 -5.64 3.86 14.90
CA LEU A 259 -4.24 4.28 14.88
C LEU A 259 -3.59 4.13 13.49
N MET A 260 -3.98 3.12 12.71
CA MET A 260 -3.44 2.94 11.36
C MET A 260 -4.04 3.92 10.34
N CYS A 261 -5.21 4.51 10.62
CA CYS A 261 -5.87 5.47 9.75
C CYS A 261 -5.63 6.94 10.12
N GLU A 262 -5.23 7.23 11.35
CA GLU A 262 -5.02 8.60 11.86
C GLU A 262 -3.60 9.15 11.63
#